data_AF-A0A6C1QJV4-F1
#
_entry.id   AF-A0A6C1QJV4-F1
#
_cell.length_a   1.000
_cell.length_b   1.000
_cell.length_c   1.000
_cell.angle_alpha   90.00
_cell.angle_beta   90.00
_cell.angle_gamma   90.00
#
_symmetry.space_group_name_H-M   'P 1'
#
loop_
_entity.id
_entity.type
_entity.pdbx_description
1 polymer ?
#
loop_
_entity_poly.entity_id
_entity_poly.type
_entity_poly.pdbx_seq_one_letter_code
_entity_poly.pdbx_strand_id
1 'polypeptide(L)'
;MANPVKKTATSLLGIFFIIAGINHFVMPEFYYPLIPDYLPFPVFLNYAAGILEILLGLGVLVPGSRYYAALGIVVLMILFIPSHVYFIVIGSCVDDGLCVHPAIAWIRLVVIHPLLIIWAWWCRN
;
A
#
# COMPACT_ATOMS: atom_id res chain seq x y z
N MET A 1 8.52 -5.18 -28.41
CA MET A 1 9.37 -5.60 -27.28
C MET A 1 9.03 -4.72 -26.08
N ALA A 2 8.76 -5.28 -24.91
CA ALA A 2 8.48 -4.45 -23.72
C ALA A 2 9.70 -3.59 -23.40
N ASN A 3 9.49 -2.29 -23.16
CA ASN A 3 10.55 -1.36 -22.76
C ASN A 3 11.28 -1.93 -21.52
N PRO A 4 12.62 -2.09 -21.55
CA PRO A 4 13.37 -2.67 -20.43
C PRO A 4 13.14 -1.90 -19.12
N VAL A 5 12.97 -0.58 -19.19
CA VAL A 5 12.63 0.26 -18.03
C VAL A 5 11.29 -0.16 -17.43
N LYS A 6 10.29 -0.38 -18.27
CA LYS A 6 8.94 -0.78 -17.84
C LYS A 6 8.95 -2.16 -17.20
N LYS A 7 9.73 -3.11 -17.75
CA LYS A 7 9.89 -4.45 -17.18
C LYS A 7 10.51 -4.37 -15.78
N THR A 8 11.60 -3.63 -15.63
CA THR A 8 12.25 -3.41 -14.33
C THR A 8 11.31 -2.72 -13.34
N ALA A 9 10.60 -1.68 -13.76
CA ALA A 9 9.62 -0.97 -12.93
C ALA A 9 8.48 -1.88 -12.47
N THR A 10 8.00 -2.78 -13.34
CA THR A 10 6.96 -3.76 -13.00
C THR A 10 7.46 -4.77 -11.96
N SER A 11 8.69 -5.26 -12.12
CA SER A 11 9.30 -6.17 -11.14
C SER A 11 9.48 -5.51 -9.78
N LEU A 12 9.98 -4.27 -9.76
CA LEU A 12 10.16 -3.50 -8.54
C LEU A 12 8.83 -3.23 -7.84
N LEU A 13 7.77 -2.92 -8.59
CA LEU A 13 6.44 -2.72 -8.04
C LEU A 13 5.91 -3.99 -7.37
N GLY A 14 6.01 -5.13 -8.05
CA GLY A 14 5.57 -6.42 -7.49
C GLY A 14 6.33 -6.80 -6.22
N ILE A 15 7.66 -6.68 -6.24
CA ILE A 15 8.51 -6.95 -5.07
C ILE A 15 8.17 -6.00 -3.91
N PHE A 16 7.99 -4.71 -4.18
CA PHE A 16 7.61 -3.73 -3.17
C PHE A 16 6.32 -4.11 -2.45
N PHE A 17 5.25 -4.44 -3.20
CA PHE A 17 3.97 -4.82 -2.61
C PHE A 17 4.01 -6.17 -1.89
N ILE A 18 4.82 -7.12 -2.35
CA ILE A 18 5.03 -8.38 -1.63
C ILE A 18 5.69 -8.13 -0.27
N ILE A 19 6.75 -7.30 -0.24
CA ILE A 19 7.44 -6.97 1.00
C ILE A 19 6.54 -6.18 1.95
N ALA A 20 5.80 -5.19 1.43
CA ALA A 20 4.82 -4.43 2.22
C ALA A 20 3.76 -5.35 2.83
N GLY A 21 3.20 -6.26 2.02
CA GLY A 21 2.18 -7.20 2.46
C GLY A 21 2.69 -8.21 3.48
N ILE A 22 3.93 -8.67 3.37
CA ILE A 22 4.58 -9.51 4.40
C ILE A 22 4.70 -8.75 5.72
N ASN A 23 5.01 -7.45 5.67
CA ASN A 23 5.20 -6.64 6.87
C ASN A 23 3.93 -6.53 7.73
N HIS A 24 2.74 -6.63 7.14
CA HIS A 24 1.47 -6.71 7.88
C HIS A 24 1.39 -7.92 8.84
N PHE A 25 2.15 -8.99 8.58
CA PHE A 25 2.21 -10.18 9.43
C PHE A 25 3.41 -10.18 10.38
N VAL A 26 4.53 -9.58 9.96
CA VAL A 26 5.77 -9.52 10.74
C VAL A 26 5.66 -8.47 11.85
N MET A 27 5.09 -7.29 11.56
CA MET A 27 4.93 -6.19 12.51
C MET A 27 3.49 -5.67 12.52
N PRO A 28 2.49 -6.50 12.89
CA PRO A 28 1.09 -6.10 12.83
C PRO A 28 0.74 -4.93 13.77
N GLU A 29 1.39 -4.86 14.94
CA GLU A 29 1.19 -3.79 15.94
C GLU A 29 1.53 -2.39 15.40
N PHE A 30 2.39 -2.31 14.38
CA PHE A 30 2.66 -1.04 13.69
C PHE A 30 1.43 -0.49 12.97
N TYR A 31 0.55 -1.37 12.49
CA TYR A 31 -0.56 -1.02 11.62
C TYR A 31 -1.87 -0.82 12.37
N TYR A 32 -2.12 -1.54 13.47
CA TYR A 32 -3.39 -1.46 14.18
C TYR A 32 -3.77 -0.03 14.60
N PRO A 33 -2.86 0.79 15.15
CA PRO A 33 -3.19 2.17 15.52
C PRO A 33 -3.42 3.10 14.31
N LEU A 34 -3.05 2.67 13.11
CA LEU A 34 -3.25 3.42 11.87
C LEU A 34 -4.60 3.12 11.22
N ILE A 35 -5.32 2.10 11.69
CA ILE A 35 -6.66 1.77 11.21
C ILE A 35 -7.66 2.69 11.93
N PRO A 36 -8.50 3.44 11.20
CA PRO A 36 -9.47 4.33 11.82
C PRO A 36 -10.41 3.61 12.79
N ASP A 37 -10.62 4.20 13.97
CA ASP A 37 -11.44 3.66 15.07
C ASP A 37 -12.92 3.42 14.71
N TYR A 38 -13.44 4.12 13.70
CA TYR A 38 -14.78 3.89 13.16
C TYR A 38 -14.90 2.63 12.28
N LEU A 39 -13.79 1.98 11.92
CA LEU A 39 -13.81 0.71 11.18
C LEU A 39 -13.77 -0.47 12.14
N PRO A 40 -14.65 -1.47 11.97
CA PRO A 40 -14.66 -2.64 12.83
C PRO A 40 -13.50 -3.59 12.48
N PHE A 41 -13.10 -4.41 13.46
CA PHE A 41 -12.17 -5.54 13.28
C PHE A 41 -10.78 -5.16 12.72
N PRO A 42 -9.99 -4.29 13.39
CA PRO A 42 -8.70 -3.82 12.89
C PRO A 42 -7.71 -4.95 12.58
N VAL A 43 -7.69 -6.02 13.40
CA VAL A 43 -6.83 -7.20 13.18
C VAL A 43 -7.16 -7.88 11.85
N PHE A 44 -8.45 -8.09 11.57
CA PHE A 44 -8.89 -8.69 10.32
C PHE A 44 -8.55 -7.80 9.12
N LEU A 45 -8.82 -6.50 9.21
CA LEU A 45 -8.53 -5.54 8.15
C LEU A 45 -7.03 -5.48 7.83
N ASN A 46 -6.16 -5.50 8.85
CA ASN A 46 -4.72 -5.55 8.68
C ASN A 46 -4.27 -6.79 7.89
N TYR A 47 -4.72 -7.98 8.28
CA TYR A 47 -4.35 -9.21 7.58
C TYR A 47 -4.96 -9.27 6.18
N ALA A 48 -6.20 -8.82 6.00
CA ALA A 48 -6.83 -8.74 4.68
C ALA A 48 -6.04 -7.81 3.74
N ALA A 49 -5.61 -6.65 4.23
CA ALA A 49 -4.74 -5.73 3.49
C ALA A 49 -3.42 -6.41 3.08
N GLY A 50 -2.72 -7.05 4.03
CA GLY A 50 -1.48 -7.77 3.75
C GLY A 50 -1.63 -8.89 2.72
N ILE A 51 -2.70 -9.69 2.80
CA ILE A 51 -3.01 -10.72 1.80
C ILE A 51 -3.20 -10.08 0.42
N LEU A 52 -4.00 -9.00 0.33
CA LEU A 52 -4.27 -8.32 -0.93
C LEU A 52 -2.98 -7.74 -1.53
N GLU A 53 -2.13 -7.10 -0.74
CA GLU A 53 -0.83 -6.58 -1.20
C GLU A 53 0.06 -7.69 -1.78
N ILE A 54 0.18 -8.84 -1.09
CA ILE A 54 0.97 -9.99 -1.58
C ILE A 54 0.39 -10.54 -2.89
N LEU A 55 -0.92 -10.80 -2.93
CA LEU A 55 -1.58 -11.38 -4.10
C LEU A 55 -1.48 -10.46 -5.32
N LEU A 56 -1.69 -9.16 -5.13
CA LEU A 56 -1.58 -8.17 -6.20
C LEU A 56 -0.12 -7.97 -6.63
N GLY A 57 0.82 -7.95 -5.69
CA GLY A 57 2.25 -7.89 -5.98
C GLY A 57 2.72 -9.07 -6.83
N LEU A 58 2.32 -10.30 -6.49
CA LEU A 58 2.54 -11.50 -7.30
C LEU A 58 1.82 -11.40 -8.65
N GLY A 59 0.57 -10.95 -8.65
CA GLY A 59 -0.26 -10.84 -9.85
C GLY A 59 0.30 -9.88 -10.91
N VAL A 60 1.02 -8.84 -10.51
CA VAL A 60 1.71 -7.90 -11.43
C VAL A 60 2.90 -8.56 -12.13
N LEU A 61 3.58 -9.49 -11.46
CA LEU A 61 4.73 -10.22 -12.02
C LEU A 61 4.30 -11.25 -13.07
N VAL A 62 3.07 -11.75 -13.00
CA VAL A 62 2.49 -12.71 -13.94
C VAL A 62 1.83 -11.98 -15.12
N PRO A 63 2.31 -12.16 -16.37
CA PRO A 63 1.81 -11.40 -17.53
C PRO A 63 0.30 -11.52 -17.76
N GLY A 64 -0.30 -12.68 -17.49
CA GLY A 64 -1.74 -12.92 -17.71
C GLY A 64 -2.67 -12.21 -16.72
N SER A 65 -2.19 -11.88 -15.52
CA SER A 65 -2.97 -11.19 -14.48
C SER A 65 -2.59 -9.73 -14.28
N ARG A 66 -1.50 -9.27 -14.92
CA ARG A 66 -0.87 -7.97 -14.65
C ARG A 66 -1.84 -6.79 -14.71
N TYR A 67 -2.70 -6.78 -15.72
CA TYR A 67 -3.67 -5.70 -15.89
C TYR A 67 -4.59 -5.59 -14.67
N TYR A 68 -5.22 -6.69 -14.28
CA TYR A 68 -6.14 -6.73 -13.13
C TYR A 68 -5.40 -6.50 -11.81
N ALA A 69 -4.19 -7.03 -11.65
CA ALA A 69 -3.39 -6.83 -10.46
C ALA A 69 -2.97 -5.36 -10.29
N ALA A 70 -2.54 -4.70 -11.36
CA ALA A 70 -2.22 -3.28 -11.35
C ALA A 70 -3.44 -2.41 -11.01
N LEU A 71 -4.62 -2.73 -11.57
CA LEU A 71 -5.87 -2.06 -11.18
C LEU A 71 -6.22 -2.31 -9.72
N GLY A 72 -6.03 -3.54 -9.23
CA GLY A 72 -6.26 -3.88 -7.84
C GLY A 72 -5.35 -3.07 -6.90
N ILE A 73 -4.08 -2.86 -7.25
CA ILE A 73 -3.18 -1.99 -6.49
C ILE A 73 -3.70 -0.54 -6.45
N VAL A 74 -4.17 -0.01 -7.58
CA VAL A 74 -4.75 1.34 -7.62
C VAL A 74 -5.96 1.45 -6.69
N VAL A 75 -6.87 0.48 -6.73
CA VAL A 75 -8.03 0.43 -5.82
C VAL A 75 -7.58 0.32 -4.37
N LEU A 76 -6.60 -0.53 -4.07
CA LEU A 76 -6.09 -0.71 -2.72
C LEU A 76 -5.47 0.57 -2.15
N MET A 77 -4.71 1.32 -2.95
CA MET A 77 -4.19 2.62 -2.55
C MET A 77 -5.32 3.62 -2.25
N ILE A 78 -6.38 3.64 -3.04
CA ILE A 78 -7.54 4.49 -2.74
C ILE A 78 -8.18 4.08 -1.41
N LEU A 79 -8.30 2.79 -1.13
CA LEU A 79 -8.84 2.26 0.13
C LEU A 79 -7.95 2.55 1.34
N PHE A 80 -6.65 2.84 1.16
CA PHE A 80 -5.73 3.20 2.25
C PHE A 80 -5.72 4.70 2.57
N ILE A 81 -6.33 5.55 1.74
CA ILE A 81 -6.46 6.99 2.00
C ILE A 81 -7.09 7.29 3.36
N PRO A 82 -8.20 6.65 3.78
CA PRO A 82 -8.80 6.90 5.09
C PRO A 82 -7.85 6.67 6.26
N SER A 83 -6.98 5.64 6.20
CA SER A 83 -5.96 5.37 7.23
C SER A 83 -4.94 6.51 7.31
N HIS A 84 -4.48 7.03 6.17
CA HIS A 84 -3.53 8.15 6.14
C HIS A 84 -4.15 9.45 6.63
N VAL A 85 -5.39 9.73 6.23
CA VAL A 85 -6.14 10.91 6.71
C VAL A 85 -6.36 10.81 8.22
N TYR A 86 -6.80 9.65 8.72
CA TYR A 86 -6.96 9.40 10.15
C TYR A 86 -5.67 9.67 10.92
N PHE A 87 -4.55 9.08 10.48
CA PHE A 87 -3.25 9.29 11.10
C PHE A 87 -2.82 10.77 11.13
N ILE A 88 -3.11 11.54 10.08
CA ILE A 88 -2.86 12.99 10.06
C ILE A 88 -3.74 13.71 11.08
N VAL A 89 -5.03 13.39 11.14
CA VAL A 89 -6.03 14.03 12.01
C VAL A 89 -5.72 13.80 13.49
N ILE A 90 -5.25 12.62 13.86
CA ILE A 90 -4.88 12.30 15.25
C ILE A 90 -3.49 12.85 15.66
N GLY A 91 -2.85 13.65 14.80
CA GLY A 91 -1.60 14.34 15.14
C GLY A 91 -0.32 13.68 14.63
N SER A 92 -0.41 12.69 13.74
CA SER A 92 0.75 12.00 13.13
C SER A 92 1.68 11.30 14.14
N CYS A 93 1.17 10.95 15.31
CA CYS A 93 1.87 10.19 16.33
C CYS A 93 0.88 9.29 17.08
N VAL A 94 1.19 8.00 17.13
CA VAL A 94 0.46 6.98 17.89
C VAL A 94 1.43 6.33 18.87
N ASP A 95 1.01 6.22 20.13
CA ASP A 95 1.81 5.63 21.20
C ASP A 95 2.22 4.20 20.84
N ASP A 96 3.46 3.83 21.15
CA ASP A 96 4.07 2.53 20.84
C ASP A 96 4.03 2.13 19.34
N GLY A 97 3.77 3.09 18.45
CA GLY A 97 3.67 2.89 17.01
C GLY A 97 4.48 3.91 16.21
N LEU A 98 3.88 4.44 15.14
CA LEU A 98 4.51 5.43 14.27
C LEU A 98 4.33 6.86 14.82
N CYS A 99 5.44 7.53 15.09
CA CYS A 99 5.46 8.97 15.37
C CYS A 99 6.37 9.69 14.39
N VAL A 100 5.80 10.61 13.61
CA VAL A 100 6.52 11.39 12.60
C VAL A 100 6.08 12.84 12.63
N HIS A 101 6.93 13.72 12.12
CA HIS A 101 6.56 15.11 11.90
C HIS A 101 5.32 15.20 10.96
N PRO A 102 4.32 16.07 11.19
CA PRO A 102 3.11 16.15 10.37
C PRO A 102 3.38 16.29 8.87
N ALA A 103 4.44 17.00 8.50
CA ALA A 103 4.88 17.11 7.11
C ALA A 103 5.16 15.74 6.45
N ILE A 104 5.74 14.78 7.18
CA ILE A 104 6.02 13.43 6.67
C ILE A 104 4.71 12.67 6.45
N ALA A 105 3.73 12.80 7.36
CA ALA A 105 2.41 12.20 7.19
C ALA A 105 1.71 12.74 5.93
N TRP A 106 1.77 14.06 5.70
CA TRP A 106 1.27 14.68 4.47
C TRP A 106 2.03 14.21 3.22
N ILE A 107 3.36 14.09 3.26
CA ILE A 107 4.15 13.57 2.12
C ILE A 107 3.72 12.15 1.75
N ARG A 108 3.48 11.28 2.75
CA ARG A 108 2.99 9.92 2.51
C ARG A 108 1.68 9.91 1.73
N LEU A 109 0.75 10.81 2.08
CA LEU A 109 -0.55 10.88 1.43
C LEU A 109 -0.54 11.61 0.08
N VAL A 110 0.06 12.81 0.02
CA VAL A 110 -0.08 13.72 -1.14
C VAL A 110 0.97 13.45 -2.22
N VAL A 111 2.12 12.89 -1.84
CA VAL A 111 3.22 12.62 -2.79
C VAL A 111 3.34 11.13 -3.05
N ILE A 112 3.56 10.32 -2.01
CA ILE A 112 3.87 8.90 -2.18
C ILE A 112 2.66 8.13 -2.72
N HIS A 113 1.45 8.38 -2.20
CA HIS A 113 0.25 7.66 -2.64
C HIS A 113 -0.08 7.86 -4.14
N PRO A 114 -0.14 9.10 -4.67
CA PRO A 114 -0.32 9.33 -6.10
C PRO A 114 0.81 8.72 -6.94
N LEU A 115 2.06 8.77 -6.47
CA LEU A 115 3.18 8.15 -7.18
C LEU A 115 3.00 6.62 -7.29
N LEU A 116 2.58 5.95 -6.23
CA LEU A 116 2.29 4.51 -6.25
C LEU A 116 1.13 4.17 -7.19
N ILE A 117 0.06 4.97 -7.18
CA ILE A 117 -1.08 4.81 -8.09
C ILE A 117 -0.64 4.95 -9.55
N ILE A 118 0.11 6.01 -9.87
CA ILE A 118 0.61 6.26 -11.23
C ILE A 118 1.57 5.15 -11.66
N TRP A 119 2.45 4.69 -10.77
CA TRP A 119 3.39 3.61 -11.05
C TRP A 119 2.65 2.29 -11.35
N ALA A 120 1.65 1.93 -10.53
CA ALA A 120 0.82 0.77 -10.77
C ALA A 120 0.06 0.88 -12.11
N TRP A 121 -0.60 2.01 -12.35
CA TRP A 121 -1.30 2.27 -13.61
C TRP A 121 -0.37 2.14 -14.81
N TRP A 122 0.85 2.68 -14.74
CA TRP A 122 1.81 2.59 -15.83
C TRP A 122 2.22 1.13 -16.12
N CYS A 123 2.39 0.31 -15.08
CA CYS A 123 2.80 -1.09 -15.19
C CYS A 123 1.69 -2.05 -15.66
N ARG A 124 0.45 -1.59 -15.92
CA ARG A 124 -0.70 -2.47 -16.24
C ARG A 124 -0.60 -3.32 -17.52
N ASN A 125 0.33 -2.99 -18.44
CA ASN A 125 0.52 -3.67 -19.74
C ASN A 125 1.96 -4.19 -19.89
#